data_AF-A0A7J8H6K4-F1
#
_entry.id   AF-A0A7J8H6K4-F1
#
_cell.length_a   1.000
_cell.length_b   1.000
_cell.length_c   1.000
_cell.angle_alpha   90.00
_cell.angle_beta   90.00
_cell.angle_gamma   90.00
#
_symmetry.space_group_name_H-M   'P 1'
#
loop_
_entity.id
_entity.type
_entity.pdbx_description
1 polymer ?
#
loop_
_entity_poly.entity_id
_entity_poly.type
_entity_poly.pdbx_seq_one_letter_code
_entity_poly.pdbx_strand_id
1 'polypeptide(L)'
;MKCLVTGGNVKVLGRAVHSLSRIGDELYLEPLDDGLSLRTVNSSRSAYACFLFAPLFFQLYQAASPGQDPLRCKILMKSFLSVFRSLAMLEKTVEKCCISLGGRSSLLVIQLHCKYGVRKTHNLSFQDCESLQAVFDPASCPHVLRAPAKLLGEAVLPFPPALAEVTLGIGRGRRVILRSYQEEEADSTVKAMMTEISIGEEDFQQLQAQEGVAITFCLKEFRGLLSFAESANLPLSIHFDAPGR
;
A
#
# COMPACT_ATOMS: atom_id res chain seq x y z
N MET A 1 13.07 -5.05 -19.57
CA MET A 1 12.59 -5.55 -18.26
C MET A 1 11.88 -6.90 -18.40
N LYS A 2 12.15 -7.86 -17.51
CA LYS A 2 11.38 -9.10 -17.37
C LYS A 2 11.34 -9.56 -15.91
N CYS A 3 10.14 -9.74 -15.35
CA CYS A 3 9.91 -10.23 -14.00
C CYS A 3 9.00 -11.46 -14.04
N LEU A 4 9.42 -12.58 -13.47
CA LEU A 4 8.64 -13.82 -13.37
C LEU A 4 8.33 -14.12 -11.91
N VAL A 5 7.06 -14.11 -11.53
CA VAL A 5 6.57 -14.45 -10.20
C VAL A 5 5.91 -15.82 -10.25
N THR A 6 6.14 -16.65 -9.25
CA THR A 6 5.57 -18.01 -9.17
C THR A 6 5.02 -18.32 -7.78
N GLY A 7 4.09 -19.27 -7.72
CA GLY A 7 3.54 -19.77 -6.46
C GLY A 7 2.79 -18.70 -5.67
N GLY A 8 2.88 -18.75 -4.34
CA GLY A 8 2.17 -17.83 -3.44
C GLY A 8 2.49 -16.35 -3.65
N ASN A 9 3.67 -16.03 -4.19
CA ASN A 9 4.09 -14.66 -4.45
C ASN A 9 3.20 -13.94 -5.47
N VAL A 10 2.55 -14.68 -6.39
CA VAL A 10 1.59 -14.09 -7.34
C VAL A 10 0.41 -13.46 -6.59
N LYS A 11 -0.08 -14.14 -5.54
CA LYS A 11 -1.17 -13.64 -4.69
C LYS A 11 -0.72 -12.43 -3.87
N VAL A 12 0.51 -12.45 -3.35
CA VAL A 12 1.09 -11.32 -2.61
C VAL A 12 1.21 -10.09 -3.49
N LEU A 13 1.71 -10.24 -4.72
CA LEU A 13 1.77 -9.15 -5.70
C LEU A 13 0.36 -8.59 -5.98
N GLY A 14 -0.62 -9.45 -6.21
CA GLY A 14 -2.01 -9.03 -6.40
C GLY A 14 -2.54 -8.23 -5.20
N ARG A 15 -2.29 -8.68 -3.97
CA ARG A 15 -2.69 -7.95 -2.75
C ARG A 15 -2.03 -6.58 -2.63
N ALA A 16 -0.76 -6.45 -3.00
CA ALA A 16 -0.09 -5.16 -3.03
C ALA A 16 -0.72 -4.20 -4.04
N VAL A 17 -1.09 -4.69 -5.24
CA VAL A 17 -1.82 -3.90 -6.24
C VAL A 17 -3.19 -3.44 -5.72
N HIS A 18 -3.94 -4.31 -5.05
CA HIS A 18 -5.20 -3.93 -4.40
C HIS A 18 -4.99 -2.86 -3.32
N SER A 19 -3.93 -3.00 -2.52
CA SER A 19 -3.54 -2.01 -1.51
C SER A 19 -3.23 -0.64 -2.13
N LEU A 20 -2.36 -0.60 -3.15
CA LEU A 20 -1.99 0.62 -3.87
C LEU A 20 -3.20 1.28 -4.55
N SER A 21 -4.15 0.49 -5.06
CA SER A 21 -5.35 1.01 -5.73
C SER A 21 -6.31 1.78 -4.82
N ARG A 22 -6.12 1.70 -3.50
CA ARG A 22 -6.88 2.51 -2.53
C ARG A 22 -6.27 3.88 -2.27
N ILE A 23 -5.08 4.14 -2.81
CA ILE A 23 -4.33 5.39 -2.58
C ILE A 23 -4.40 6.29 -3.82
N GLY A 24 -4.05 5.77 -5.00
CA GLY A 24 -3.94 6.59 -6.20
C GLY A 24 -4.44 5.93 -7.48
N ASP A 25 -4.76 6.78 -8.46
CA ASP A 25 -5.32 6.39 -9.76
C ASP A 25 -4.25 6.02 -10.80
N GLU A 26 -2.99 6.36 -10.56
CA GLU A 26 -1.84 6.02 -11.40
C GLU A 26 -0.88 5.10 -10.63
N LEU A 27 -0.38 4.07 -11.31
CA LEU A 27 0.67 3.19 -10.83
C LEU A 27 1.98 3.52 -11.54
N TYR A 28 3.01 3.83 -10.77
CA TYR A 28 4.37 4.07 -11.21
C TYR A 28 5.17 2.80 -11.03
N LEU A 29 5.82 2.34 -12.09
CA LEU A 29 6.56 1.08 -12.13
C LEU A 29 8.00 1.39 -12.53
N GLU A 30 8.93 1.03 -11.64
CA GLU A 30 10.35 1.28 -11.81
C GLU A 30 11.13 0.01 -11.42
N PRO A 31 11.77 -0.69 -12.36
CA PRO A 31 12.72 -1.74 -12.07
C PRO A 31 14.05 -1.12 -11.63
N LEU A 32 14.43 -1.38 -10.39
CA LEU A 32 15.69 -0.98 -9.77
C LEU A 32 16.63 -2.19 -9.65
N ASP A 33 17.88 -1.94 -9.28
CA ASP A 33 18.86 -3.00 -9.01
C ASP A 33 18.49 -3.82 -7.76
N ASP A 34 17.88 -3.16 -6.77
CA ASP A 34 17.44 -3.74 -5.50
C ASP A 34 16.00 -4.30 -5.54
N GLY A 35 15.35 -4.26 -6.72
CA GLY A 35 14.03 -4.87 -6.92
C GLY A 35 13.07 -4.09 -7.80
N LEU A 36 11.84 -4.61 -7.93
CA LEU A 36 10.76 -3.91 -8.63
C LEU A 36 10.04 -2.97 -7.68
N SER A 37 10.08 -1.68 -7.96
CA SER A 37 9.34 -0.66 -7.23
C SER A 37 7.99 -0.38 -7.89
N LEU A 38 6.92 -0.50 -7.09
CA LEU A 38 5.55 -0.12 -7.45
C LEU A 38 5.11 1.02 -6.54
N ARG A 39 4.85 2.18 -7.12
CA ARG A 39 4.52 3.40 -6.37
C ARG A 39 3.21 4.00 -6.84
N THR A 40 2.58 4.77 -5.97
CA THR A 40 1.40 5.57 -6.30
C THR A 40 1.33 6.79 -5.39
N VAL A 41 0.62 7.80 -5.87
CA VAL A 41 0.35 9.03 -5.14
C VAL A 41 -1.14 9.35 -5.30
N ASN A 42 -1.78 9.86 -4.26
CA ASN A 42 -3.16 10.29 -4.36
C ASN A 42 -3.31 11.58 -5.20
N SER A 43 -4.54 11.93 -5.54
CA SER A 43 -4.84 13.07 -6.43
C SER A 43 -4.37 14.43 -5.89
N SER A 44 -4.38 14.60 -4.57
CA SER A 44 -3.92 15.81 -3.87
C SER A 44 -2.43 15.80 -3.53
N ARG A 45 -1.69 14.73 -3.85
CA ARG A 45 -0.29 14.54 -3.46
C ARG A 45 -0.02 14.63 -1.96
N SER A 46 -1.01 14.29 -1.14
CA SER A 46 -0.89 14.21 0.32
C SER A 46 -0.63 12.78 0.83
N ALA A 47 -0.79 11.76 -0.02
CA ALA A 47 -0.51 10.37 0.33
C ALA A 47 0.37 9.71 -0.73
N TYR A 48 1.42 9.03 -0.27
CA TYR A 48 2.36 8.29 -1.08
C TYR A 48 2.44 6.85 -0.58
N ALA A 49 2.45 5.89 -1.50
CA ALA A 49 2.65 4.49 -1.16
C ALA A 49 3.65 3.83 -2.12
N CYS A 50 4.48 2.96 -1.57
CA CYS A 50 5.53 2.25 -2.29
C CYS A 50 5.62 0.81 -1.79
N PHE A 51 5.62 -0.15 -2.73
CA PHE A 51 6.08 -1.51 -2.50
C PHE A 51 7.36 -1.74 -3.28
N LEU A 52 8.38 -2.27 -2.60
CA LEU A 52 9.62 -2.74 -3.22
C LEU A 52 9.68 -4.26 -3.12
N PHE A 53 9.65 -4.94 -4.27
CA PHE A 53 9.81 -6.39 -4.35
C PHE A 53 11.26 -6.71 -4.67
N ALA A 54 12.02 -7.24 -3.70
CA ALA A 54 13.42 -7.62 -3.90
C ALA A 54 13.58 -8.64 -5.06
N PRO A 55 14.77 -8.75 -5.69
CA PRO A 55 14.98 -9.66 -6.82
C PRO A 55 14.60 -11.11 -6.51
N LEU A 56 14.86 -11.56 -5.28
CA LEU A 56 14.53 -12.91 -4.79
C LEU A 56 13.02 -13.17 -4.64
N PHE A 57 12.17 -12.14 -4.68
CA PHE A 57 10.72 -12.31 -4.76
C PHE A 57 10.31 -12.98 -6.08
N PHE A 58 11.11 -12.77 -7.13
CA PHE A 58 10.88 -13.29 -8.46
C PHE A 58 11.69 -14.57 -8.69
N GLN A 59 11.12 -15.52 -9.42
CA GLN A 59 11.89 -16.64 -9.96
C GLN A 59 12.93 -16.14 -10.98
N LEU A 60 12.61 -15.07 -11.71
CA LEU A 60 13.52 -14.40 -12.63
C LEU A 60 13.26 -12.90 -12.57
N TYR A 61 14.28 -12.12 -12.26
CA TYR A 61 14.24 -10.67 -12.28
C TYR A 61 15.31 -10.11 -13.21
N GLN A 62 14.91 -9.27 -14.15
CA GLN A 62 15.77 -8.58 -15.11
C GLN A 62 15.28 -7.13 -15.23
N ALA A 63 15.99 -6.20 -14.59
CA ALA A 63 15.59 -4.79 -14.53
C ALA A 63 15.67 -4.11 -15.92
N ALA A 64 16.86 -3.94 -16.46
CA ALA A 64 17.12 -3.44 -17.81
C ALA A 64 18.32 -4.18 -18.41
N SER A 65 18.39 -4.23 -19.74
CA SER A 65 19.62 -4.65 -20.42
C SER A 65 20.66 -3.54 -20.36
N PRO A 66 21.95 -3.84 -20.13
CA PRO A 66 22.99 -2.82 -20.07
C PRO A 66 23.01 -1.99 -21.36
N GLY A 67 22.95 -0.66 -21.22
CA GLY A 67 22.92 0.29 -22.34
C GLY A 67 21.54 0.83 -22.75
N GLN A 68 20.47 0.51 -22.01
CA GLN A 68 19.15 1.14 -22.17
C GLN A 68 18.84 2.09 -21.02
N ASP A 69 18.09 3.15 -21.29
CA ASP A 69 17.63 4.10 -20.28
C ASP A 69 16.84 3.40 -19.17
N PRO A 70 16.93 3.91 -17.92
CA PRO A 70 16.18 3.37 -16.79
C PRO A 70 14.69 3.41 -17.11
N LEU A 71 14.07 2.23 -17.10
CA LEU A 71 12.70 2.09 -17.54
C LEU A 71 11.75 2.60 -16.47
N ARG A 72 11.16 3.76 -16.69
CA ARG A 72 10.23 4.39 -15.74
C ARG A 72 8.93 4.66 -16.44
N CYS A 73 7.87 4.00 -15.98
CA CYS A 73 6.58 4.18 -16.60
C CYS A 73 5.46 4.34 -15.59
N LYS A 74 4.44 5.08 -16.01
CA LYS A 74 3.17 5.21 -15.32
C LYS A 74 2.06 4.56 -16.12
N ILE A 75 1.15 3.91 -15.40
CA ILE A 75 0.06 3.11 -15.95
C ILE A 75 -1.21 3.47 -15.19
N LEU A 76 -2.35 3.49 -15.87
CA LEU A 76 -3.64 3.66 -15.20
C LEU A 76 -3.85 2.51 -14.20
N MET A 77 -4.04 2.84 -12.91
CA MET A 77 -4.20 1.88 -11.83
C MET A 77 -5.34 0.89 -12.12
N LYS A 78 -6.47 1.38 -12.64
CA LYS A 78 -7.61 0.54 -13.02
C LYS A 78 -7.24 -0.53 -14.05
N SER A 79 -6.38 -0.21 -15.01
CA SER A 79 -5.91 -1.15 -16.03
C SER A 79 -5.02 -2.22 -15.41
N PHE A 80 -4.08 -1.83 -14.55
CA PHE A 80 -3.20 -2.78 -13.87
C PHE A 80 -3.96 -3.66 -12.87
N LEU A 81 -4.84 -3.07 -12.05
CA LEU A 81 -5.71 -3.77 -11.10
C LEU A 81 -6.62 -4.77 -11.81
N SER A 82 -7.08 -4.49 -13.03
CA SER A 82 -7.94 -5.41 -13.79
C SER A 82 -7.30 -6.79 -14.00
N VAL A 83 -5.97 -6.85 -14.10
CA VAL A 83 -5.20 -8.09 -14.25
C VAL A 83 -5.22 -8.93 -12.98
N PHE A 84 -5.22 -8.27 -11.81
CA PHE A 84 -5.21 -8.88 -10.49
C PHE A 84 -6.57 -8.79 -9.77
N ARG A 85 -7.66 -8.51 -10.49
CA ARG A 85 -8.98 -8.19 -9.93
C ARG A 85 -9.50 -9.26 -8.96
N SER A 86 -9.37 -10.55 -9.32
CA SER A 86 -9.84 -11.66 -8.49
C SER A 86 -8.68 -12.39 -7.83
N LEU A 87 -8.42 -12.07 -6.56
CA LEU A 87 -7.40 -12.76 -5.75
C LEU A 87 -7.69 -14.26 -5.61
N ALA A 88 -8.97 -14.64 -5.55
CA ALA A 88 -9.39 -16.04 -5.51
C ALA A 88 -9.05 -16.79 -6.80
N MET A 89 -9.19 -16.13 -7.96
CA MET A 89 -8.78 -16.71 -9.25
C MET A 89 -7.26 -16.86 -9.31
N LEU A 90 -6.50 -15.83 -8.89
CA LEU A 90 -5.04 -15.87 -8.87
C LEU A 90 -4.54 -17.09 -8.08
N GLU A 91 -5.06 -17.29 -6.88
CA GLU A 91 -4.68 -18.39 -6.00
C GLU A 91 -5.02 -19.78 -6.56
N LYS A 92 -6.21 -19.93 -7.15
CA LYS A 92 -6.68 -21.25 -7.61
C LYS A 92 -6.09 -21.66 -8.94
N THR A 93 -5.90 -20.70 -9.85
CA THR A 93 -5.68 -20.99 -11.28
C THR A 93 -4.33 -20.54 -11.79
N VAL A 94 -3.73 -19.46 -11.27
CA VAL A 94 -2.49 -18.90 -11.83
C VAL A 94 -1.28 -19.56 -11.17
N GLU A 95 -0.41 -20.13 -12.01
CA GLU A 95 0.83 -20.77 -11.58
C GLU A 95 2.02 -19.79 -11.67
N LYS A 96 2.04 -18.97 -12.74
CA LYS A 96 3.11 -18.00 -12.99
C LYS A 96 2.55 -16.69 -13.54
N CYS A 97 3.13 -15.57 -13.13
CA CYS A 97 2.88 -14.24 -13.68
C CYS A 97 4.18 -13.69 -14.25
N CYS A 98 4.19 -13.36 -15.55
CA CYS A 98 5.33 -12.74 -16.22
C CYS A 98 4.97 -11.31 -16.58
N ILE A 99 5.75 -10.35 -16.08
CA ILE A 99 5.66 -8.93 -16.42
C ILE A 99 6.86 -8.63 -17.32
N SER A 100 6.61 -8.21 -18.55
CA SER A 100 7.67 -7.93 -19.51
C SER A 100 7.43 -6.61 -20.21
N LEU A 101 8.49 -5.84 -20.34
CA LEU A 101 8.51 -4.63 -21.13
C LEU A 101 9.76 -4.64 -22.01
N GLY A 102 9.52 -4.61 -23.32
CA GLY A 102 10.57 -4.58 -24.34
C GLY A 102 10.86 -3.14 -24.76
N GLY A 103 12.14 -2.77 -24.90
CA GLY A 103 12.55 -1.39 -25.18
C GLY A 103 12.12 -0.80 -26.55
N ARG A 104 11.42 -1.56 -27.40
CA ARG A 104 10.80 -1.07 -28.65
C ARG A 104 9.27 -1.13 -28.63
N SER A 105 8.69 -1.62 -27.53
CA SER A 105 7.25 -1.81 -27.39
C SER A 105 6.67 -0.73 -26.50
N SER A 106 5.60 -0.09 -26.97
CA SER A 106 4.80 0.87 -26.20
C SER A 106 3.80 0.20 -25.25
N LEU A 107 3.93 -1.11 -25.03
CA LEU A 107 3.00 -1.92 -24.23
C LEU A 107 3.75 -2.69 -23.14
N LEU A 108 3.27 -2.57 -21.91
CA LEU A 108 3.60 -3.47 -20.82
C LEU A 108 2.80 -4.76 -21.01
N VAL A 109 3.48 -5.89 -21.13
CA VAL A 109 2.85 -7.18 -21.33
C VAL A 109 2.85 -7.94 -20.01
N ILE A 110 1.67 -8.29 -19.51
CA ILE A 110 1.47 -9.15 -18.34
C ILE A 110 0.86 -10.46 -18.78
N GLN A 111 1.57 -11.56 -18.58
CA GLN A 111 1.14 -12.92 -18.93
C GLN A 111 0.88 -13.74 -17.67
N LEU A 112 -0.36 -14.18 -17.51
CA LEU A 112 -0.75 -15.15 -16.48
C LEU A 112 -0.76 -16.54 -17.12
N HIS A 113 0.13 -17.39 -16.64
CA HIS A 113 0.16 -18.82 -16.98
C HIS A 113 -0.67 -19.55 -15.93
N CYS A 114 -1.79 -20.11 -16.38
CA CYS A 114 -2.74 -20.80 -15.53
C CYS A 114 -2.65 -22.32 -15.73
N LYS A 115 -3.27 -23.05 -14.80
CA LYS A 115 -3.48 -24.50 -14.87
C LYS A 115 -4.08 -24.91 -16.22
N TYR A 116 -3.80 -26.16 -16.60
CA TYR A 116 -4.29 -26.79 -17.83
C TYR A 116 -3.84 -26.08 -19.13
N GLY A 117 -2.68 -25.42 -19.07
CA GLY A 117 -2.08 -24.75 -20.24
C GLY A 117 -2.78 -23.47 -20.68
N VAL A 118 -3.75 -22.96 -19.89
CA VAL A 118 -4.45 -21.72 -20.19
C VAL A 118 -3.49 -20.54 -19.99
N ARG A 119 -3.39 -19.64 -20.99
CA ARG A 119 -2.56 -18.43 -20.90
C ARG A 119 -3.39 -17.19 -21.16
N LYS A 120 -3.37 -16.25 -20.22
CA LYS A 120 -3.99 -14.92 -20.38
C LYS A 120 -2.90 -13.87 -20.59
N THR A 121 -3.02 -13.09 -21.67
CA THR A 121 -2.08 -12.02 -22.00
C THR A 121 -2.79 -10.69 -21.94
N HIS A 122 -2.27 -9.77 -21.14
CA HIS A 122 -2.77 -8.42 -20.98
C HIS A 122 -1.73 -7.45 -21.50
N ASN A 123 -2.11 -6.66 -22.51
CA ASN A 123 -1.27 -5.62 -23.08
C ASN A 123 -1.75 -4.27 -22.54
N LEU A 124 -0.96 -3.67 -21.65
CA LEU A 124 -1.30 -2.41 -20.99
C LEU A 124 -0.48 -1.29 -21.61
N SER A 125 -1.15 -0.24 -22.07
CA SER A 125 -0.47 0.99 -22.45
C SER A 125 0.14 1.67 -21.22
N PHE A 126 1.33 2.22 -21.38
CA PHE A 126 2.01 3.00 -20.35
C PHE A 126 2.47 4.33 -20.93
N GLN A 127 2.86 5.26 -20.05
CA GLN A 127 3.51 6.50 -20.43
C GLN A 127 4.87 6.56 -19.73
N ASP A 128 5.91 6.96 -20.45
CA ASP A 128 7.20 7.23 -19.83
C ASP A 128 7.06 8.42 -18.85
N CYS A 129 7.73 8.33 -17.72
CA CYS A 129 7.62 9.37 -16.68
C CYS A 129 8.90 9.50 -15.85
N GLU A 130 8.96 10.59 -15.07
CA GLU A 130 9.96 10.75 -14.03
C GLU A 130 9.72 9.79 -12.85
N SER A 131 10.75 9.58 -12.04
CA SER A 131 10.65 8.77 -10.84
C SER A 131 9.79 9.48 -9.80
N LEU A 132 8.70 8.82 -9.38
CA LEU A 132 7.90 9.30 -8.26
C LEU A 132 8.67 9.12 -6.95
N GLN A 133 8.98 10.23 -6.27
CA GLN A 133 9.65 10.24 -4.97
C GLN A 133 8.82 11.05 -3.96
N ALA A 134 8.92 10.66 -2.70
CA ALA A 134 8.39 11.41 -1.56
C ALA A 134 9.52 11.58 -0.54
N VAL A 135 9.58 12.75 0.09
CA VAL A 135 10.58 13.06 1.12
C VAL A 135 9.97 12.71 2.47
N PHE A 136 10.40 11.59 3.04
CA PHE A 136 10.02 11.18 4.39
C PHE A 136 11.14 10.32 4.97
N ASP A 137 11.63 10.68 6.16
CA ASP A 137 12.64 9.91 6.88
C ASP A 137 12.07 9.40 8.21
N PRO A 138 11.74 8.10 8.31
CA PRO A 138 11.24 7.50 9.54
C PRO A 138 12.19 7.61 10.74
N ALA A 139 13.51 7.74 10.50
CA ALA A 139 14.52 7.87 11.55
C ALA A 139 14.50 9.26 12.21
N SER A 140 13.98 10.27 11.50
CA SER A 140 13.84 11.64 12.01
C SER A 140 12.62 11.83 12.91
N CYS A 141 11.66 10.89 12.88
CA CYS A 141 10.41 11.00 13.64
C CYS A 141 10.63 10.77 15.15
N PRO A 142 10.14 11.65 16.02
CA PRO A 142 10.26 11.51 17.47
C PRO A 142 9.33 10.43 18.04
N HIS A 143 8.27 10.06 17.31
CA HIS A 143 7.24 9.14 17.78
C HIS A 143 7.14 7.89 16.91
N VAL A 144 7.12 6.72 17.55
CA VAL A 144 7.07 5.40 16.89
C VAL A 144 6.12 4.47 17.64
N LEU A 145 5.19 3.88 16.91
CA LEU A 145 4.35 2.77 17.38
C LEU A 145 4.60 1.54 16.52
N ARG A 146 4.68 0.35 17.13
CA ARG A 146 4.77 -0.91 16.40
C ARG A 146 3.81 -1.92 16.99
N ALA A 147 2.97 -2.49 16.14
CA ALA A 147 1.97 -3.47 16.53
C ALA A 147 1.75 -4.53 15.45
N PRO A 148 1.26 -5.73 15.80
CA PRO A 148 0.73 -6.67 14.81
C PRO A 148 -0.39 -6.01 13.98
N ALA A 149 -0.38 -6.19 12.66
CA ALA A 149 -1.43 -5.61 11.81
C ALA A 149 -2.84 -6.05 12.22
N LYS A 150 -2.99 -7.28 12.72
CA LYS A 150 -4.28 -7.80 13.24
C LYS A 150 -4.84 -6.96 14.39
N LEU A 151 -4.00 -6.51 15.32
CA LEU A 151 -4.41 -5.65 16.42
C LEU A 151 -4.95 -4.31 15.89
N LEU A 152 -4.22 -3.68 14.96
CA LEU A 152 -4.64 -2.42 14.34
C LEU A 152 -5.91 -2.62 13.50
N GLY A 153 -6.09 -3.80 12.90
CA GLY A 153 -7.30 -4.27 12.26
C GLY A 153 -8.52 -4.25 13.17
N GLU A 154 -8.40 -4.95 14.29
CA GLU A 154 -9.43 -5.03 15.34
C GLU A 154 -9.74 -3.64 15.90
N ALA A 155 -8.72 -2.79 16.06
CA ALA A 155 -8.88 -1.43 16.54
C ALA A 155 -9.63 -0.51 15.56
N VAL A 156 -9.53 -0.78 14.25
CA VAL A 156 -10.21 -0.01 13.20
C VAL A 156 -11.61 -0.54 12.87
N LEU A 157 -11.91 -1.78 13.24
CA LEU A 157 -13.18 -2.47 12.98
C LEU A 157 -14.43 -1.70 13.46
N PRO A 158 -14.43 -1.02 14.63
CA PRO A 158 -15.60 -0.29 15.13
C PRO A 158 -15.95 0.96 14.32
N PHE A 159 -15.03 1.47 13.50
CA PHE A 159 -15.29 2.66 12.69
C PHE A 159 -16.07 2.32 11.42
N PRO A 160 -17.02 3.18 11.00
CA PRO A 160 -17.75 2.99 9.75
C PRO A 160 -16.81 2.79 8.55
N PRO A 161 -17.15 1.94 7.57
CA PRO A 161 -16.35 1.77 6.36
C PRO A 161 -16.20 3.07 5.55
N ALA A 162 -17.19 3.97 5.65
CA ALA A 162 -17.20 5.26 4.96
C ALA A 162 -16.41 6.36 5.67
N LEU A 163 -16.01 6.16 6.94
CA LEU A 163 -15.27 7.16 7.73
C LEU A 163 -14.01 7.59 6.97
N ALA A 164 -13.87 8.90 6.77
CA ALA A 164 -12.77 9.48 6.02
C ALA A 164 -11.49 9.54 6.85
N GLU A 165 -11.59 10.11 8.06
CA GLU A 165 -10.43 10.43 8.88
C GLU A 165 -10.53 9.85 10.28
N VAL A 166 -9.38 9.55 10.86
CA VAL A 166 -9.23 9.05 12.22
C VAL A 166 -8.11 9.82 12.90
N THR A 167 -8.31 10.15 14.18
CA THR A 167 -7.28 10.70 15.05
C THR A 167 -6.65 9.58 15.86
N LEU A 168 -5.33 9.42 15.73
CA LEU A 168 -4.50 8.57 16.57
C LEU A 168 -3.83 9.45 17.62
N GLY A 169 -3.97 9.14 18.90
CA GLY A 169 -3.32 9.87 19.97
C GLY A 169 -2.88 9.01 21.14
N ILE A 170 -2.06 9.58 22.02
CA ILE A 170 -1.56 8.92 23.23
C ILE A 170 -2.26 9.50 24.44
N GLY A 171 -3.10 8.69 25.07
CA GLY A 171 -3.81 9.02 26.30
C GLY A 171 -2.97 8.80 27.55
N ARG A 172 -3.55 9.18 28.70
CA ARG A 172 -2.96 8.95 30.02
C ARG A 172 -2.74 7.47 30.28
N GLY A 173 -1.62 7.14 30.93
CA GLY A 173 -1.25 5.76 31.21
C GLY A 173 -0.79 5.02 29.96
N ARG A 174 -0.17 5.74 29.00
CA ARG A 174 0.39 5.20 27.75
C ARG A 174 -0.58 4.37 26.89
N ARG A 175 -1.87 4.72 26.95
CA ARG A 175 -2.90 4.08 26.13
C ARG A 175 -2.96 4.72 24.74
N VAL A 176 -3.05 3.90 23.69
CA VAL A 176 -3.25 4.41 22.33
C VAL A 176 -4.73 4.59 22.07
N ILE A 177 -5.12 5.80 21.65
CA ILE A 177 -6.50 6.18 21.39
C ILE A 177 -6.68 6.36 19.89
N LEU A 178 -7.68 5.69 19.32
CA LEU A 178 -8.21 5.97 17.98
C LEU A 178 -9.59 6.61 18.12
N ARG A 179 -9.80 7.77 17.52
CA ARG A 179 -11.07 8.50 17.56
C ARG A 179 -11.52 8.87 16.16
N SER A 180 -12.79 8.71 15.85
CA SER A 180 -13.34 9.20 14.58
C SER A 180 -13.17 10.72 14.49
N TYR A 181 -12.70 11.23 13.36
CA TYR A 181 -12.63 12.67 13.11
C TYR A 181 -13.74 13.07 12.14
N GLN A 182 -14.38 14.21 12.44
CA GLN A 182 -15.37 14.83 11.58
C GLN A 182 -15.24 16.34 11.71
N GLU A 183 -15.22 17.03 10.58
CA GLU A 183 -15.27 18.49 10.57
C GLU A 183 -16.62 18.95 11.16
N GLU A 184 -16.57 19.84 12.15
CA GLU A 184 -17.76 20.50 12.65
C GLU A 184 -18.19 21.56 11.62
N GLU A 185 -19.23 21.26 10.84
CA GLU A 185 -19.91 22.30 10.06
C GLU A 185 -20.63 23.24 11.05
N ALA A 186 -20.23 24.52 11.02
CA ALA A 186 -20.65 25.56 11.96
C ALA A 186 -22.19 25.75 12.09
N ASP A 187 -22.97 25.28 11.11
CA ASP A 187 -24.44 25.41 11.06
C ASP A 187 -25.19 24.06 11.23
N SER A 188 -24.49 22.96 11.52
CA SER A 188 -25.14 21.65 11.66
C SER A 188 -25.69 21.43 13.09
N THR A 189 -27.01 21.29 13.22
CA THR A 189 -27.67 20.93 14.49
C THR A 189 -27.54 19.45 14.85
N VAL A 190 -26.98 18.65 13.94
CA VAL A 190 -26.81 17.20 14.10
C VAL A 190 -25.38 16.92 14.56
N LYS A 191 -25.21 16.71 15.86
CA LYS A 191 -23.94 16.18 16.40
C LYS A 191 -23.76 14.76 15.90
N ALA A 192 -22.70 14.54 15.15
CA ALA A 192 -22.36 13.20 14.68
C ALA A 192 -21.88 12.31 15.83
N MET A 193 -22.16 11.02 15.71
CA MET A 193 -21.69 10.02 16.68
C MET A 193 -20.17 9.91 16.61
N MET A 194 -19.51 10.11 17.75
CA MET A 194 -18.07 9.94 17.90
C MET A 194 -17.76 8.54 18.44
N THR A 195 -16.93 7.80 17.73
CA THR A 195 -16.43 6.49 18.17
C THR A 195 -15.01 6.66 18.68
N GLU A 196 -14.70 6.08 19.84
CA GLU A 196 -13.37 6.05 20.41
C GLU A 196 -12.99 4.63 20.83
N ILE A 197 -11.77 4.21 20.51
CA ILE A 197 -11.17 2.94 20.90
C ILE A 197 -9.88 3.23 21.66
N SER A 198 -9.68 2.53 22.77
CA SER A 198 -8.51 2.68 23.63
C SER A 198 -7.81 1.34 23.82
N ILE A 199 -6.58 1.25 23.33
CA ILE A 199 -5.74 0.05 23.39
C ILE A 199 -4.69 0.24 24.49
N GLY A 200 -4.40 -0.83 25.23
CA GLY A 200 -3.36 -0.82 26.25
C GLY A 200 -1.95 -0.78 25.63
N GLU A 201 -0.95 -0.39 26.42
CA GLU A 201 0.45 -0.44 25.97
C GLU A 201 0.91 -1.88 25.72
N GLU A 202 0.39 -2.82 26.51
CA GLU A 202 0.73 -4.24 26.52
C GLU A 202 0.50 -4.94 25.17
N ASP A 203 -0.39 -4.42 24.33
CA ASP A 203 -0.68 -4.98 23.00
C ASP A 203 0.32 -4.51 21.93
N PHE A 204 1.12 -3.48 22.22
CA PHE A 204 2.13 -2.93 21.32
C PHE A 204 3.50 -3.58 21.53
N GLN A 205 4.17 -3.88 20.42
CA GLN A 205 5.56 -4.36 20.42
C GLN A 205 6.53 -3.22 20.75
N GLN A 206 6.17 -1.98 20.41
CA GLN A 206 6.91 -0.78 20.72
C GLN A 206 5.94 0.41 20.80
N LEU A 207 6.05 1.21 21.87
CA LEU A 207 5.31 2.46 22.02
C LEU A 207 6.26 3.55 22.51
N GLN A 208 6.73 4.39 21.60
CA GLN A 208 7.59 5.52 21.90
C GLN A 208 6.87 6.79 21.44
N ALA A 209 6.03 7.35 22.29
CA ALA A 209 5.32 8.61 22.02
C ALA A 209 4.92 9.27 23.34
N GLN A 210 4.88 10.60 23.36
CA GLN A 210 4.52 11.37 24.56
C GLN A 210 3.00 11.43 24.73
N GLU A 211 2.53 11.46 25.97
CA GLU A 211 1.11 11.67 26.26
C GLU A 211 0.64 13.02 25.73
N GLY A 212 -0.58 13.06 25.18
CA GLY A 212 -1.18 14.24 24.57
C GLY A 212 -0.83 14.47 23.10
N VAL A 213 0.16 13.76 22.54
CA VAL A 213 0.42 13.81 21.10
C VAL A 213 -0.71 13.13 20.35
N ALA A 214 -1.19 13.76 19.27
CA ALA A 214 -2.19 13.20 18.38
C ALA A 214 -1.96 13.65 16.94
N ILE A 215 -2.30 12.80 15.99
CA ILE A 215 -2.31 13.07 14.54
C ILE A 215 -3.62 12.59 13.93
N THR A 216 -4.11 13.29 12.91
CA THR A 216 -5.30 12.89 12.13
C THR A 216 -4.87 12.55 10.71
N PHE A 217 -5.37 11.44 10.18
CA PHE A 217 -5.04 10.99 8.83
C PHE A 217 -6.20 10.24 8.16
N CYS A 218 -6.07 10.02 6.85
CA CYS A 218 -7.06 9.32 6.04
C CYS A 218 -7.13 7.83 6.38
N LEU A 219 -8.26 7.41 6.95
CA LEU A 219 -8.50 6.04 7.36
C LEU A 219 -8.68 5.11 6.15
N LYS A 220 -9.23 5.61 5.04
CA LYS A 220 -9.41 4.82 3.80
C LYS A 220 -8.07 4.36 3.22
N GLU A 221 -7.09 5.25 3.22
CA GLU A 221 -5.74 4.99 2.75
C GLU A 221 -5.02 4.03 3.70
N PHE A 222 -5.11 4.27 5.02
CA PHE A 222 -4.54 3.38 6.04
C PHE A 222 -5.09 1.94 5.95
N ARG A 223 -6.40 1.78 5.74
CA ARG A 223 -7.04 0.48 5.50
C ARG A 223 -6.45 -0.26 4.28
N GLY A 224 -5.93 0.47 3.29
CA GLY A 224 -5.22 -0.11 2.15
C GLY A 224 -3.97 -0.85 2.57
N LEU A 225 -3.08 -0.22 3.34
CA LEU A 225 -1.87 -0.86 3.87
C LEU A 225 -2.21 -1.96 4.87
N LEU A 226 -3.16 -1.70 5.77
CA LEU A 226 -3.58 -2.62 6.82
C LEU A 226 -4.04 -3.97 6.25
N SER A 227 -4.89 -3.94 5.22
CA SER A 227 -5.40 -5.15 4.57
C SER A 227 -4.28 -6.02 3.97
N PHE A 228 -3.21 -5.41 3.45
CA PHE A 228 -2.05 -6.14 2.96
C PHE A 228 -1.30 -6.80 4.11
N ALA A 229 -0.96 -6.02 5.14
CA ALA A 229 -0.15 -6.46 6.27
C ALA A 229 -0.84 -7.55 7.11
N GLU A 230 -2.14 -7.42 7.37
CA GLU A 230 -2.95 -8.45 8.06
C GLU A 230 -2.90 -9.79 7.32
N SER A 231 -3.10 -9.74 6.01
CA SER A 231 -3.17 -10.93 5.17
C SER A 231 -1.83 -11.66 5.04
N ALA A 232 -0.74 -10.95 5.29
CA ALA A 232 0.64 -11.44 5.33
C ALA A 232 1.13 -11.69 6.77
N ASN A 233 0.29 -11.44 7.78
CA ASN A 233 0.61 -11.54 9.21
C ASN A 233 1.88 -10.75 9.60
N LEU A 234 2.03 -9.55 9.04
CA LEU A 234 3.17 -8.67 9.29
C LEU A 234 2.87 -7.67 10.41
N PRO A 235 3.90 -7.23 11.16
CA PRO A 235 3.76 -6.06 12.02
C PRO A 235 3.73 -4.78 11.18
N LEU A 236 3.07 -3.75 11.69
CA LEU A 236 3.09 -2.39 11.16
C LEU A 236 3.81 -1.47 12.13
N SER A 237 4.61 -0.55 11.57
CA SER A 237 5.26 0.52 12.32
C SER A 237 4.71 1.85 11.84
N ILE A 238 4.33 2.72 12.76
CA ILE A 238 3.79 4.06 12.51
C ILE A 238 4.79 5.04 13.08
N HIS A 239 5.43 5.82 12.21
CA HIS A 239 6.37 6.88 12.56
C HIS A 239 5.69 8.22 12.31
N PHE A 240 5.69 9.10 13.30
CA PHE A 240 5.04 10.41 13.20
C PHE A 240 5.72 11.48 14.06
N ASP A 241 5.41 12.74 13.75
CA ASP A 241 5.88 13.93 14.46
C ASP A 241 4.64 14.71 14.97
N ALA A 242 4.65 16.04 14.87
CA ALA A 242 3.53 16.91 15.18
C ALA A 242 2.49 16.98 14.04
N PRO A 243 1.24 17.40 14.33
CA PRO A 243 0.22 17.65 13.30
C PRO A 243 0.75 18.49 12.12
N GLY A 244 0.44 18.05 10.90
CA GLY A 244 0.87 18.70 9.67
C GLY A 244 2.18 18.16 9.09
N ARG A 245 2.81 17.16 9.72
CA ARG A 245 4.00 16.45 9.23
C ARG A 245 3.78 14.95 9.16
#